data_AF-A0A7C3X1Q1-F1
#
_entry.id   AF-A0A7C3X1Q1-F1
#
_cell.length_a   1.000
_cell.length_b   1.000
_cell.length_c   1.000
_cell.angle_alpha   90.00
_cell.angle_beta   90.00
_cell.angle_gamma   90.00
#
_symmetry.space_group_name_H-M   'P 1'
#
loop_
_entity.id
_entity.type
_entity.pdbx_description
1 polymer ?
#
loop_
_entity_poly.entity_id
_entity_poly.type
_entity_poly.pdbx_seq_one_letter_code
_entity_poly.pdbx_strand_id
1 'polypeptide(L)'
;MPKVTEEDMREKVSSFLQPGEQVVTMGWASEKGIKYYYVALTDRRLLLVRLSFSNKVKGEESIPLQELTAASVHKGYKYAPLDMKLLSSMVETSLYIRTRDGKKRAFRFPLIAGLNNKEVPVQIMETLKLPG
;
A
#
# COMPACT_ATOMS: atom_id res chain seq x y z
N MET A 1 -16.69 -8.95 2.62
CA MET A 1 -15.51 -8.54 1.83
C MET A 1 -14.96 -9.77 1.12
N PRO A 2 -14.52 -9.66 -0.14
CA PRO A 2 -13.79 -10.75 -0.80
C PRO A 2 -12.57 -11.15 0.05
N LYS A 3 -12.28 -12.45 0.13
CA LYS A 3 -11.15 -12.98 0.89
C LYS A 3 -9.86 -12.60 0.14
N VAL A 4 -9.10 -11.65 0.68
CA VAL A 4 -7.78 -11.27 0.15
C VAL A 4 -6.75 -12.22 0.76
N THR A 5 -5.98 -12.90 -0.09
CA THR A 5 -4.88 -13.78 0.30
C THR A 5 -3.58 -13.31 -0.34
N GLU A 6 -2.43 -13.75 0.19
CA GLU A 6 -1.13 -13.38 -0.36
C GLU A 6 -0.97 -13.92 -1.78
N GLU A 7 -1.48 -15.13 -2.02
CA GLU A 7 -1.49 -15.78 -3.33
C GLU A 7 -2.28 -14.99 -4.37
N ASP A 8 -3.52 -14.55 -4.04
CA ASP A 8 -4.33 -13.73 -4.96
C ASP A 8 -3.68 -12.37 -5.26
N MET A 9 -3.04 -11.75 -4.25
CA MET A 9 -2.25 -10.54 -4.46
C MET A 9 -1.09 -10.79 -5.41
N ARG A 10 -0.31 -11.85 -5.14
CA ARG A 10 0.87 -12.22 -5.92
C ARG A 10 0.51 -12.51 -7.36
N GLU A 11 -0.54 -13.28 -7.62
CA GLU A 11 -1.00 -13.62 -8.96
C GLU A 11 -1.34 -12.34 -9.75
N LYS A 12 -2.21 -11.49 -9.19
CA LYS A 12 -2.66 -10.26 -9.85
C LYS A 12 -1.56 -9.24 -10.04
N VAL A 13 -0.65 -9.09 -9.08
CA VAL A 13 0.52 -8.18 -9.21
C VAL A 13 1.49 -8.71 -10.27
N SER A 14 1.74 -10.02 -10.28
CA SER A 14 2.71 -10.64 -11.21
C SER A 14 2.33 -10.46 -12.68
N SER A 15 1.04 -10.38 -13.00
CA SER A 15 0.56 -10.12 -14.37
C SER A 15 1.00 -8.75 -14.93
N PHE A 16 1.44 -7.82 -14.08
CA PHE A 16 1.86 -6.47 -14.48
C PHE A 16 3.37 -6.22 -14.30
N LEU A 17 4.12 -7.22 -13.83
CA LEU A 17 5.57 -7.12 -13.71
C LEU A 17 6.23 -7.17 -15.08
N GLN A 18 7.26 -6.37 -15.26
CA GLN A 18 8.14 -6.47 -16.43
C GLN A 18 9.07 -7.68 -16.30
N PRO A 19 9.61 -8.20 -17.41
CA PRO A 19 10.63 -9.25 -17.37
C PRO A 19 11.80 -8.89 -16.44
N GLY A 20 12.06 -9.77 -15.48
CA GLY A 20 13.11 -9.60 -14.47
C GLY A 20 12.84 -8.57 -13.37
N GLU A 21 11.65 -7.96 -13.33
CA GLU A 21 11.22 -7.10 -12.22
C GLU A 21 10.81 -7.96 -11.01
N GLN A 22 11.24 -7.57 -9.80
CA GLN A 22 10.97 -8.33 -8.58
C GLN A 22 10.17 -7.51 -7.58
N VAL A 23 9.17 -8.14 -6.97
CA VAL A 23 8.41 -7.53 -5.87
C VAL A 23 9.26 -7.59 -4.59
N VAL A 24 9.52 -6.42 -4.00
CA VAL A 24 10.19 -6.28 -2.70
C VAL A 24 9.17 -6.48 -1.57
N THR A 25 8.04 -5.79 -1.65
CA THR A 25 6.93 -5.91 -0.69
C THR A 25 5.62 -5.53 -1.35
N MET A 26 4.51 -6.07 -0.86
CA MET A 26 3.18 -5.75 -1.36
C MET A 26 2.10 -5.91 -0.30
N GLY A 27 1.03 -5.13 -0.43
CA GLY A 27 -0.11 -5.17 0.46
C GLY A 27 -1.39 -4.65 -0.18
N TRP A 28 -2.50 -4.92 0.46
CA TRP A 28 -3.79 -4.36 0.11
C TRP A 28 -3.99 -3.01 0.80
N ALA A 29 -4.41 -2.01 0.05
CA ALA A 29 -4.67 -0.70 0.59
C ALA A 29 -5.94 -0.07 0.03
N SER A 30 -6.47 0.90 0.76
CA SER A 30 -7.50 1.80 0.27
C SER A 30 -6.98 3.23 0.16
N GLU A 31 -7.42 3.95 -0.89
CA GLU A 31 -7.18 5.37 -1.07
C GLU A 31 -8.54 6.10 -1.03
N LYS A 32 -8.62 7.17 -0.23
CA LYS A 32 -9.85 7.97 -0.02
C LYS A 32 -11.08 7.13 0.39
N GLY A 33 -10.87 5.95 0.98
CA GLY A 33 -11.92 5.06 1.51
C GLY A 33 -12.75 4.29 0.48
N ILE A 34 -12.67 4.62 -0.82
CA ILE A 34 -13.51 4.02 -1.87
C ILE A 34 -12.72 3.39 -3.02
N LYS A 35 -11.43 3.69 -3.13
CA LYS A 35 -10.55 3.09 -4.13
C LYS A 35 -9.69 2.04 -3.46
N TYR A 36 -9.63 0.84 -4.05
CA TYR A 36 -8.89 -0.28 -3.49
C TYR A 36 -7.73 -0.63 -4.42
N TYR A 37 -6.60 -1.00 -3.82
CA TYR A 37 -5.37 -1.26 -4.53
C TYR A 37 -4.64 -2.47 -3.94
N TYR A 38 -3.97 -3.23 -4.79
CA TYR A 38 -2.72 -3.85 -4.38
C TYR A 38 -1.60 -2.86 -4.65
N VAL A 39 -0.89 -2.49 -3.58
CA VAL A 39 0.26 -1.60 -3.61
C VAL A 39 1.48 -2.48 -3.48
N ALA A 40 2.30 -2.52 -4.52
CA ALA A 40 3.53 -3.30 -4.56
C ALA A 40 4.71 -2.37 -4.81
N LEU A 41 5.74 -2.43 -3.97
CA LEU A 41 7.04 -1.88 -4.27
C LEU A 41 7.87 -2.94 -4.97
N THR A 42 8.38 -2.60 -6.15
CA THR A 42 9.35 -3.40 -6.88
C THR A 42 10.73 -2.78 -6.80
N ASP A 43 11.72 -3.47 -7.35
CA ASP A 43 13.07 -2.93 -7.55
C ASP A 43 13.11 -1.73 -8.54
N ARG A 44 12.01 -1.42 -9.23
CA ARG A 44 11.95 -0.40 -10.29
C ARG A 44 10.90 0.69 -10.10
N ARG A 45 9.80 0.40 -9.39
CA ARG A 45 8.64 1.31 -9.27
C ARG A 45 7.74 0.94 -8.10
N LEU A 46 6.87 1.88 -7.73
CA LEU A 46 5.66 1.58 -6.98
C LEU A 46 4.54 1.24 -7.97
N LEU A 47 4.13 -0.01 -7.99
CA LEU A 47 3.05 -0.54 -8.81
C LEU A 47 1.74 -0.54 -8.01
N LEU A 48 0.70 0.04 -8.60
CA LEU A 48 -0.62 0.20 -8.00
C LEU A 48 -1.66 -0.50 -8.86
N VAL A 49 -2.04 -1.72 -8.49
CA VAL A 49 -3.08 -2.48 -9.20
C VAL A 49 -4.43 -2.10 -8.61
N ARG A 50 -5.26 -1.38 -9.38
CA ARG A 50 -6.57 -0.90 -8.95
C ARG A 50 -7.59 -2.03 -8.98
N LEU A 51 -8.41 -2.10 -7.94
CA LEU A 51 -9.42 -3.13 -7.74
C LEU A 51 -10.82 -2.53 -7.68
N SER A 52 -11.81 -3.31 -8.10
CA SER A 52 -13.22 -3.08 -7.76
C SER A 52 -13.51 -3.49 -6.32
N PHE A 53 -14.71 -3.12 -5.82
CA PHE A 53 -15.21 -3.62 -4.55
C PHE A 53 -15.30 -5.17 -4.48
N SER A 54 -15.48 -5.82 -5.63
CA SER A 54 -15.49 -7.27 -5.79
C SER A 54 -14.10 -7.88 -6.04
N ASN A 55 -13.02 -7.15 -5.74
CA ASN A 55 -11.63 -7.57 -5.92
C ASN A 55 -11.24 -7.98 -7.35
N LYS A 56 -11.93 -7.44 -8.37
CA LYS A 56 -11.55 -7.60 -9.77
C LYS A 56 -10.62 -6.47 -10.19
N VAL A 57 -9.57 -6.80 -10.95
CA VAL A 57 -8.65 -5.78 -11.49
C VAL A 57 -9.39 -4.84 -12.43
N LYS A 58 -9.17 -3.54 -12.25
CA LYS A 58 -9.76 -2.46 -13.05
C LYS A 58 -8.72 -1.70 -13.88
N GLY A 59 -7.44 -1.97 -13.64
CA GLY A 59 -6.30 -1.33 -14.28
C GLY A 59 -5.18 -1.15 -13.27
N GLU A 60 -4.13 -0.50 -13.72
CA GLU A 60 -2.86 -0.38 -13.03
C GLU A 60 -2.30 1.03 -13.21
N GLU A 61 -1.50 1.45 -12.26
CA GLU A 61 -0.74 2.69 -12.33
C GLU A 61 0.68 2.38 -11.86
N SER A 62 1.66 3.00 -12.49
CA SER A 62 3.07 2.81 -12.17
C SER A 62 3.71 4.14 -11.84
N ILE A 63 4.36 4.21 -10.68
CA ILE A 63 5.11 5.38 -10.25
C ILE A 63 6.59 4.98 -10.19
N PRO A 64 7.42 5.38 -11.17
CA PRO A 64 8.86 5.11 -11.13
C PRO A 64 9.48 5.62 -9.83
N LEU A 65 10.48 4.91 -9.27
CA LEU A 65 11.07 5.31 -7.98
C LEU A 65 11.66 6.72 -8.01
N GLN A 66 12.25 7.11 -9.14
CA GLN A 66 12.81 8.45 -9.37
C GLN A 66 11.77 9.58 -9.31
N GLU A 67 10.49 9.26 -9.52
CA GLU A 67 9.40 10.24 -9.42
C GLU A 67 8.92 10.43 -7.98
N LEU A 68 9.27 9.53 -7.05
CA LEU A 68 8.95 9.67 -5.64
C LEU A 68 9.94 10.65 -4.98
N THR A 69 9.40 11.70 -4.36
CA THR A 69 10.22 12.76 -3.73
C THR A 69 10.14 12.75 -2.21
N ALA A 70 9.06 12.21 -1.65
CA ALA A 70 8.91 12.01 -0.22
C ALA A 70 8.00 10.81 0.05
N ALA A 71 8.27 10.12 1.14
CA ALA A 71 7.44 9.03 1.64
C ALA A 71 7.43 9.07 3.17
N SER A 72 6.25 8.98 3.78
CA SER A 72 6.12 8.91 5.23
C SER A 72 5.03 7.94 5.65
N VAL A 73 5.23 7.37 6.84
CA VAL A 73 4.30 6.40 7.43
C VAL A 73 3.68 7.00 8.68
N HIS A 74 2.37 6.92 8.76
CA HIS A 74 1.66 7.22 10.00
C HIS A 74 1.04 5.94 10.56
N LYS A 75 1.45 5.61 11.79
CA LYS A 75 0.81 4.57 12.62
C LYS A 75 -0.11 5.30 13.60
N GLY A 76 -1.42 5.15 13.48
CA GLY A 76 -2.30 5.78 14.48
C GLY A 76 -3.77 5.89 14.09
N TYR A 77 -4.57 6.22 15.10
CA TYR A 77 -5.97 6.59 14.95
C TYR A 77 -6.04 8.07 14.64
N LYS A 78 -6.63 8.45 13.50
CA LYS A 78 -6.87 9.87 13.25
C LYS A 78 -7.90 10.49 14.23
N TYR A 79 -8.67 9.65 14.96
CA TYR A 79 -9.78 10.07 15.83
C TYR A 79 -10.09 9.11 17.01
N ALA A 80 -9.10 8.54 17.71
CA ALA A 80 -9.40 7.74 18.93
C ALA A 80 -9.29 8.63 20.19
N PRO A 81 -10.31 8.62 21.07
CA PRO A 81 -10.19 9.17 22.43
C PRO A 81 -9.02 8.50 23.17
N LEU A 82 -8.36 9.27 24.05
CA LEU A 82 -7.14 8.89 24.79
C LEU A 82 -7.25 7.56 25.58
N ASP A 83 -8.47 7.10 25.88
CA ASP A 83 -8.71 6.00 26.81
C ASP A 83 -8.83 4.61 26.16
N MET A 84 -8.68 4.47 24.84
CA MET A 84 -8.75 3.16 24.15
C MET A 84 -7.39 2.49 23.95
N LYS A 85 -6.77 2.01 25.04
CA LYS A 85 -5.62 1.07 24.99
C LYS A 85 -5.97 -0.33 24.44
N LEU A 86 -7.24 -0.60 24.15
CA LEU A 86 -7.77 -1.93 23.78
C LEU A 86 -7.85 -2.22 22.26
N LEU A 87 -7.52 -1.26 21.39
CA LEU A 87 -7.76 -1.39 19.94
C LEU A 87 -6.50 -1.61 19.10
N SER A 88 -5.37 -2.08 19.64
CA SER A 88 -4.12 -2.29 18.87
C SER A 88 -4.33 -3.08 17.55
N SER A 89 -5.33 -3.96 17.51
CA SER A 89 -5.80 -4.67 16.31
C SER A 89 -6.36 -3.74 15.21
N MET A 90 -6.95 -2.59 15.56
CA MET A 90 -7.51 -1.57 14.65
C MET A 90 -6.51 -0.47 14.24
N VAL A 91 -5.26 -0.50 14.69
CA VAL A 91 -4.25 0.46 14.23
C VAL A 91 -4.00 0.25 12.74
N GLU A 92 -4.50 1.15 11.90
CA GLU A 92 -4.19 1.19 10.47
C GLU A 92 -2.82 1.85 10.27
N THR A 93 -2.04 1.31 9.34
CA THR A 93 -0.81 1.96 8.90
C THR A 93 -1.09 2.67 7.59
N SER A 94 -0.82 3.97 7.52
CA SER A 94 -1.00 4.75 6.30
C SER A 94 0.34 5.09 5.66
N LEU A 95 0.48 4.83 4.36
CA LEU A 95 1.59 5.30 3.54
C LEU A 95 1.18 6.59 2.84
N TYR A 96 1.97 7.64 3.01
CA TYR A 96 1.86 8.89 2.29
C TYR A 96 3.02 8.99 1.30
N ILE A 97 2.71 9.30 0.05
CA ILE A 97 3.74 9.55 -0.97
C ILE A 97 3.52 10.90 -1.64
N ARG A 98 4.62 11.51 -2.05
CA ARG A 98 4.63 12.69 -2.92
C ARG A 98 5.45 12.42 -4.16
N THR A 99 4.88 12.71 -5.32
CA THR A 99 5.58 12.63 -6.60
C THR A 99 6.19 13.97 -7.00
N ARG A 100 7.15 13.95 -7.93
CA ARG A 100 7.90 15.12 -8.42
C ARG A 100 7.00 16.18 -9.04
N ASP A 101 5.92 15.76 -9.70
CA ASP A 101 4.86 16.65 -10.21
C ASP A 101 3.97 17.27 -9.11
N GLY A 102 4.26 17.00 -7.85
CA GLY A 102 3.57 17.56 -6.69
C GLY A 102 2.32 16.80 -6.25
N LYS A 103 1.92 15.71 -6.94
CA LYS A 103 0.77 14.92 -6.49
C LYS A 103 1.07 14.25 -5.15
N LYS A 104 0.06 14.25 -4.27
CA LYS A 104 0.10 13.61 -2.96
C LYS A 104 -0.92 12.49 -2.91
N ARG A 105 -0.52 11.33 -2.42
CA ARG A 105 -1.40 10.16 -2.28
C ARG A 105 -1.27 9.56 -0.89
N ALA A 106 -2.35 8.97 -0.42
CA ALA A 106 -2.44 8.37 0.90
C ALA A 106 -3.14 7.02 0.81
N PHE A 107 -2.43 5.97 1.19
CA PHE A 107 -2.89 4.58 1.13
C PHE A 107 -3.01 4.03 2.55
N ARG A 108 -4.18 3.51 2.91
CA ARG A 108 -4.44 2.91 4.22
C ARG A 108 -4.37 1.40 4.14
N PHE A 109 -3.54 0.80 4.96
CA PHE A 109 -3.33 -0.64 5.04
C PHE A 109 -4.00 -1.16 6.31
N PRO A 110 -5.21 -1.74 6.22
CA PRO A 110 -5.89 -2.30 7.37
C PRO A 110 -5.25 -3.61 7.83
N LEU A 111 -5.60 -4.04 9.04
CA LEU A 111 -5.34 -5.40 9.48
C LEU A 111 -6.17 -6.37 8.63
N ILE A 112 -5.51 -7.35 8.00
CA ILE A 112 -6.17 -8.46 7.31
C ILE A 112 -5.64 -9.74 7.94
N ALA A 113 -6.55 -10.59 8.44
CA ALA A 113 -6.18 -11.84 9.09
C ALA A 113 -5.37 -12.72 8.12
N GLY A 114 -4.20 -13.20 8.56
CA GLY A 114 -3.29 -14.00 7.74
C GLY A 114 -2.41 -13.21 6.77
N LEU A 115 -2.43 -11.87 6.81
CA LEU A 115 -1.52 -11.03 6.01
C LEU A 115 -0.78 -10.04 6.90
N ASN A 116 0.53 -9.88 6.66
CA ASN A 116 1.34 -8.88 7.33
C ASN A 116 1.18 -7.46 6.71
N ASN A 117 -0.07 -7.07 6.48
CA ASN A 117 -0.40 -5.90 5.65
C ASN A 117 0.02 -4.57 6.31
N LYS A 118 0.12 -4.54 7.65
CA LYS A 118 0.48 -3.33 8.42
C LYS A 118 1.96 -2.94 8.32
N GLU A 119 2.83 -3.89 8.03
CA GLU A 119 4.28 -3.66 7.90
C GLU A 119 4.67 -3.20 6.49
N VAL A 120 3.80 -3.43 5.51
CA VAL A 120 4.07 -3.05 4.11
C VAL A 120 4.41 -1.56 3.96
N PRO A 121 3.66 -0.59 4.53
CA PRO A 121 4.06 0.83 4.47
C PRO A 121 5.44 1.12 5.04
N VAL A 122 5.79 0.44 6.14
CA VAL A 122 7.07 0.62 6.83
C VAL A 122 8.21 0.12 5.95
N GLN A 123 8.06 -1.10 5.42
CA GLN A 123 9.02 -1.70 4.50
C GLN A 123 9.21 -0.84 3.24
N ILE A 124 8.13 -0.28 2.69
CA ILE A 124 8.21 0.63 1.55
C ILE A 124 9.05 1.86 1.91
N MET A 125 8.72 2.54 3.02
CA MET A 125 9.43 3.75 3.45
C MET A 125 10.92 3.48 3.70
N GLU A 126 11.24 2.41 4.43
CA GLU A 126 12.62 2.01 4.74
C GLU A 126 13.42 1.65 3.49
N THR A 127 12.77 1.03 2.49
CA THR A 127 13.42 0.68 1.22
C THR A 127 13.68 1.93 0.37
N LEU A 128 12.73 2.86 0.32
CA LEU A 128 12.83 4.06 -0.51
C LEU A 128 13.88 5.05 0.00
N LYS A 129 14.16 5.08 1.31
CA LYS A 129 15.12 6.01 1.96
C LYS A 129 14.89 7.48 1.57
N LEU A 130 13.64 7.86 1.31
CA LEU A 130 13.25 9.22 0.94
C LEU A 130 13.05 10.08 2.21
N PRO A 131 13.20 11.41 2.12
CA PRO A 131 12.82 12.30 3.21
C PRO A 131 11.31 12.19 3.52
N GLY A 132 10.98 12.28 4.82
CA GLY A 132 9.61 12.17 5.35
C GLY A 132 8.86 13.49 5.39
#